data_AF-A0A448IWN9-F1
#
_entry.id   AF-A0A448IWN9-F1
#
_cell.length_a   1.000
_cell.length_b   1.000
_cell.length_c   1.000
_cell.angle_alpha   90.00
_cell.angle_beta   90.00
_cell.angle_gamma   90.00
#
_symmetry.space_group_name_H-M   'P 1'
#
loop_
_entity.id
_entity.type
_entity.pdbx_description
1 polymer ?
#
loop_
_entity_poly.entity_id
_entity_poly.type
_entity_poly.pdbx_seq_one_letter_code
_entity_poly.pdbx_strand_id
1 'polypeptide(L)'
;MAFSVGFLALLLGRSELFTEGFLVPVTTVVAKRASVAQLLKLWSGTLVANLAGGWVLMWLIMTALPRLHEQTVESAMHYATAPLSLETVALSLLGGMVITLMTRMQHGTDSVPGKIAAAMAGALLLAGLQLFDSILDSLLIFGALITGDAPFGYLDWLSWFGYTAVGNVVGGLLLVTLLRLVRSKDRLQEERRDAESA
;
A
#
# COMPACT_ATOMS: atom_id res chain seq x y z
N MET A 1 -14.19 3.28 -8.68
CA MET A 1 -14.75 4.64 -8.52
C MET A 1 -14.90 5.02 -7.04
N ALA A 2 -15.75 4.36 -6.25
CA ALA A 2 -15.91 4.65 -4.81
C ALA A 2 -14.61 4.50 -4.01
N PHE A 3 -13.80 3.50 -4.35
CA PHE A 3 -12.48 3.28 -3.76
C PHE A 3 -11.50 4.44 -3.90
N SER A 4 -11.58 5.20 -5.01
CA SER A 4 -10.76 6.40 -5.22
C SER A 4 -11.11 7.52 -4.24
N VAL A 5 -12.32 7.53 -3.67
CA VAL A 5 -12.73 8.50 -2.63
C VAL A 5 -12.01 8.22 -1.31
N GLY A 6 -11.80 6.95 -0.95
CA GLY A 6 -11.03 6.56 0.24
C GLY A 6 -9.57 7.01 0.15
N PHE A 7 -8.93 6.78 -1.01
CA PHE A 7 -7.58 7.29 -1.27
C PHE A 7 -7.49 8.81 -1.29
N LEU A 8 -8.51 9.50 -1.83
CA LEU A 8 -8.58 10.96 -1.78
C LEU A 8 -8.71 11.48 -0.35
N ALA A 9 -9.50 10.82 0.50
CA ALA A 9 -9.63 11.17 1.92
C ALA A 9 -8.29 11.00 2.66
N LEU A 10 -7.54 9.93 2.38
CA LEU A 10 -6.21 9.72 2.94
C LEU A 10 -5.21 10.80 2.49
N LEU A 11 -5.16 11.07 1.18
CA LEU A 11 -4.28 12.07 0.57
C LEU A 11 -4.54 13.48 1.13
N LEU A 12 -5.82 13.89 1.20
CA LEU A 12 -6.21 15.22 1.68
C LEU A 12 -6.16 15.33 3.21
N GLY A 13 -6.36 14.22 3.91
CA GLY A 13 -6.30 14.13 5.37
C GLY A 13 -4.88 14.15 5.94
N ARG A 14 -3.83 14.17 5.09
CA ARG A 14 -2.42 14.03 5.50
C ARG A 14 -2.19 12.83 6.43
N SER A 15 -2.91 11.74 6.17
CA SER A 15 -2.77 10.52 6.97
C SER A 15 -1.56 9.74 6.49
N GLU A 16 -0.77 9.21 7.42
CA GLU A 16 0.36 8.33 7.11
C GLU A 16 -0.15 6.90 6.94
N LEU A 17 0.04 6.34 5.75
CA LEU A 17 -0.24 4.93 5.48
C LEU A 17 1.06 4.12 5.55
N PHE A 18 1.03 2.95 6.19
CA PHE A 18 2.20 2.07 6.32
C PHE A 18 2.87 1.80 4.97
N THR A 19 2.07 1.55 3.92
CA THR A 19 2.56 1.23 2.58
C THR A 19 3.15 2.43 1.84
N GLU A 20 2.89 3.67 2.28
CA GLU A 20 3.53 4.88 1.73
C GLU A 20 4.92 5.14 2.33
N GLY A 21 5.23 4.51 3.47
CA GLY A 21 6.49 4.65 4.20
C GLY A 21 7.71 3.98 3.56
N PHE A 22 7.63 3.52 2.31
CA PHE A 22 8.70 2.77 1.64
C PHE A 22 9.72 3.64 0.89
N LEU A 23 9.35 4.88 0.51
CA LEU A 23 10.21 5.75 -0.29
C LEU A 23 11.04 6.71 0.59
N VAL A 24 10.40 7.65 1.27
CA VAL A 24 11.09 8.72 2.03
C VAL A 24 11.81 8.18 3.28
N PRO A 25 11.18 7.35 4.15
CA PRO A 25 11.86 6.85 5.34
C PRO A 25 13.07 5.96 5.03
N VAL A 26 12.96 5.09 4.03
CA VAL A 26 14.03 4.18 3.61
C VAL A 26 15.21 4.97 3.02
N THR A 27 14.94 5.94 2.14
CA THR A 27 16.00 6.79 1.59
C THR A 27 16.71 7.60 2.66
N THR A 28 16.00 8.01 3.73
CA THR A 28 16.57 8.70 4.90
C THR A 28 17.54 7.81 5.67
N VAL A 29 17.20 6.53 5.89
CA VAL A 29 18.11 5.54 6.51
C VAL A 29 19.32 5.28 5.62
N VAL A 30 19.12 5.09 4.32
CA VAL A 30 20.22 4.90 3.35
C VAL A 30 21.16 6.11 3.33
N ALA A 31 20.62 7.32 3.49
CA ALA A 31 21.40 8.55 3.62
C ALA A 31 22.08 8.72 4.99
N LYS A 32 22.00 7.73 5.89
CA LYS A 32 22.51 7.75 7.27
C LYS A 32 21.96 8.92 8.11
N ARG A 33 20.76 9.41 7.78
CA ARG A 33 20.06 10.47 8.51
C ARG A 33 19.07 9.92 9.56
N ALA A 34 18.81 8.61 9.52
CA ALA A 34 18.04 7.89 10.52
C ALA A 34 18.60 6.46 10.68
N SER A 35 18.33 5.84 11.82
CA SER A 35 18.68 4.44 12.11
C SER A 35 17.60 3.47 11.62
N VAL A 36 17.99 2.22 11.39
CA VAL A 36 17.05 1.12 11.10
C VAL A 36 16.02 0.95 12.22
N ALA A 37 16.42 1.13 13.48
CA ALA A 37 15.51 1.06 14.63
C ALA A 37 14.42 2.16 14.57
N GLN A 38 14.77 3.38 14.15
CA GLN A 38 13.78 4.45 13.95
C GLN A 38 12.81 4.13 12.81
N LEU A 39 13.31 3.53 11.72
CA LEU A 39 12.47 3.08 10.61
C LEU A 39 11.48 2.00 11.05
N LEU A 40 11.95 0.97 11.77
CA LEU A 40 11.09 -0.09 12.29
C LEU A 40 10.07 0.45 13.30
N LYS A 41 10.46 1.40 14.15
CA LYS A 41 9.54 2.07 15.08
C LYS A 41 8.46 2.86 14.33
N LEU A 42 8.84 3.60 13.29
CA LEU A 42 7.88 4.31 12.45
C LEU A 42 6.92 3.34 11.77
N TRP A 43 7.45 2.33 11.09
CA TRP A 43 6.67 1.33 10.37
C TRP A 43 5.71 0.57 11.28
N SER A 44 6.18 0.03 12.40
CA SER A 44 5.31 -0.68 13.35
C SER A 44 4.25 0.24 13.97
N GLY A 45 4.61 1.48 14.33
CA GLY A 45 3.67 2.47 14.85
C GLY A 45 2.56 2.80 13.85
N THR A 46 2.92 3.11 12.59
CA THR A 46 1.96 3.41 11.53
C THR A 46 1.11 2.20 11.19
N LEU A 47 1.70 1.00 11.10
CA LEU A 47 1.00 -0.26 10.84
C LEU A 47 -0.09 -0.52 11.89
N VAL A 48 0.27 -0.46 13.18
CA VAL A 48 -0.69 -0.68 14.27
C VAL A 48 -1.78 0.39 14.27
N ALA A 49 -1.42 1.66 14.08
CA ALA A 49 -2.40 2.75 14.03
C ALA A 49 -3.37 2.60 12.85
N ASN A 50 -2.88 2.23 11.66
CA ASN A 50 -3.71 2.00 10.49
C ASN A 50 -4.67 0.82 10.69
N LEU A 51 -4.18 -0.30 11.22
CA LEU A 51 -5.03 -1.47 11.49
C LEU A 51 -6.09 -1.18 12.56
N ALA A 52 -5.69 -0.56 13.68
CA ALA A 52 -6.62 -0.23 14.76
C ALA A 52 -7.67 0.80 14.32
N GLY A 53 -7.24 1.88 13.63
CA GLY A 53 -8.14 2.89 13.10
C GLY A 53 -9.09 2.32 12.04
N GLY A 54 -8.56 1.49 11.13
CA GLY A 54 -9.33 0.78 10.12
C GLY A 54 -10.36 -0.16 10.73
N TRP A 55 -9.99 -0.91 11.76
CA TRP A 55 -10.92 -1.79 12.48
C TRP A 55 -12.07 -1.00 13.13
N VAL A 56 -11.76 0.09 13.85
CA VAL A 56 -12.79 0.95 14.49
C VAL A 56 -13.71 1.57 13.45
N LEU A 57 -13.16 2.03 12.32
CA LEU A 57 -13.95 2.59 11.23
C LEU A 57 -14.87 1.53 10.62
N MET A 58 -14.36 0.34 10.33
CA MET A 58 -15.17 -0.75 9.79
C MET A 58 -16.25 -1.20 10.77
N TRP A 59 -15.97 -1.18 12.07
CA TRP A 59 -16.98 -1.43 13.10
C TRP A 59 -18.13 -0.42 13.03
N LEU A 60 -17.84 0.87 12.91
CA LEU A 60 -18.86 1.90 12.72
C LEU A 60 -19.64 1.69 11.43
N ILE A 61 -18.97 1.40 10.31
CA ILE A 61 -19.62 1.22 9.00
C ILE A 61 -20.53 -0.02 9.02
N MET A 62 -20.05 -1.16 9.52
CA MET A 62 -20.85 -2.39 9.57
C MET A 62 -22.02 -2.27 10.55
N THR A 63 -21.87 -1.51 11.64
CA THR A 63 -22.98 -1.22 12.56
C THR A 63 -24.02 -0.30 11.91
N ALA A 64 -23.58 0.74 11.19
CA ALA A 64 -24.45 1.76 10.61
C ALA A 64 -25.12 1.33 9.30
N LEU A 65 -24.50 0.42 8.54
CA LEU A 65 -24.92 0.02 7.20
C LEU A 65 -25.04 -1.51 7.06
N PRO A 66 -25.99 -2.17 7.75
CA PRO A 66 -26.16 -3.63 7.67
C PRO A 66 -26.35 -4.18 6.25
N ARG A 67 -26.95 -3.38 5.36
CA ARG A 67 -27.13 -3.71 3.94
C ARG A 67 -25.83 -3.99 3.17
N LEU A 68 -24.67 -3.62 3.71
CA LEU A 68 -23.36 -3.84 3.10
C LEU A 68 -22.70 -5.15 3.56
N HIS A 69 -23.28 -5.87 4.52
CA HIS A 69 -22.66 -7.05 5.13
C HIS A 69 -22.32 -8.12 4.10
N GLU A 70 -23.31 -8.57 3.33
CA GLU A 70 -23.13 -9.62 2.30
C GLU A 70 -22.02 -9.26 1.30
N GLN A 71 -22.06 -8.05 0.74
CA GLN A 71 -21.05 -7.57 -0.20
C GLN A 71 -19.65 -7.48 0.45
N THR A 72 -19.58 -7.09 1.72
CA THR A 72 -18.31 -6.98 2.45
C THR A 72 -17.71 -8.37 2.70
N VAL A 73 -18.53 -9.34 3.09
CA VAL A 73 -18.13 -10.75 3.26
C VAL A 73 -17.63 -11.33 1.94
N GLU A 74 -18.39 -11.15 0.86
CA GLU A 74 -18.02 -11.61 -0.48
C GLU A 74 -16.67 -11.03 -0.92
N SER A 75 -16.48 -9.72 -0.76
CA SER A 75 -15.24 -9.03 -1.13
C SER A 75 -14.06 -9.51 -0.27
N ALA A 76 -14.28 -9.74 1.02
CA ALA A 76 -13.24 -10.17 1.94
C ALA A 76 -12.79 -11.61 1.71
N MET A 77 -13.68 -12.51 1.26
CA MET A 77 -13.32 -13.90 0.96
C MET A 77 -12.19 -14.00 -0.07
N HIS A 78 -12.19 -13.13 -1.09
CA HIS A 78 -11.13 -13.10 -2.09
C HIS A 78 -9.73 -12.99 -1.49
N TYR A 79 -9.61 -12.29 -0.36
CA TYR A 79 -8.34 -12.07 0.34
C TYR A 79 -8.14 -13.07 1.47
N ALA A 80 -9.06 -13.14 2.44
CA ALA A 80 -8.89 -13.90 3.68
C ALA A 80 -8.66 -15.40 3.47
N THR A 81 -9.17 -15.97 2.37
CA THR A 81 -8.99 -17.40 2.06
C THR A 81 -7.97 -17.65 0.95
N ALA A 82 -7.25 -16.62 0.50
CA ALA A 82 -6.24 -16.77 -0.54
C ALA A 82 -5.04 -17.56 0.00
N PRO A 83 -4.65 -18.67 -0.63
CA PRO A 83 -3.52 -19.46 -0.15
C PRO A 83 -2.20 -18.76 -0.45
N LEU A 84 -1.17 -19.08 0.34
CA LEU A 84 0.20 -18.70 -0.02
C LEU A 84 0.60 -19.47 -1.28
N SER A 85 0.74 -18.75 -2.39
CA SER A 85 1.07 -19.28 -3.70
C SER A 85 1.94 -18.28 -4.46
N LEU A 86 2.53 -18.70 -5.58
CA LEU A 86 3.31 -17.79 -6.42
C LEU A 86 2.45 -16.62 -6.92
N GLU A 87 1.18 -16.87 -7.20
CA GLU A 87 0.21 -15.86 -7.63
C GLU A 87 -0.03 -14.81 -6.55
N THR A 88 -0.36 -15.23 -5.33
CA THR A 88 -0.63 -14.30 -4.21
C THR A 88 0.63 -13.55 -3.77
N VAL A 89 1.80 -14.18 -3.88
CA VAL A 89 3.09 -13.50 -3.73
C VAL A 89 3.26 -12.42 -4.80
N ALA A 90 3.01 -12.73 -6.08
CA ALA A 90 3.10 -11.73 -7.15
C ALA A 90 2.11 -10.57 -6.95
N LEU A 91 0.87 -10.86 -6.56
CA LEU A 91 -0.15 -9.84 -6.25
C LEU A 91 0.28 -8.93 -5.09
N SER A 92 0.86 -9.48 -4.02
CA SER A 92 1.36 -8.69 -2.89
C SER A 92 2.58 -7.84 -3.24
N LEU A 93 3.48 -8.35 -4.08
CA LEU A 93 4.60 -7.56 -4.61
C LEU A 93 4.09 -6.39 -5.45
N LEU A 94 3.16 -6.66 -6.37
CA LEU A 94 2.56 -5.65 -7.23
C LEU A 94 1.80 -4.59 -6.42
N GLY A 95 1.07 -4.98 -5.37
CA GLY A 95 0.41 -4.04 -4.45
C GLY A 95 1.40 -3.04 -3.84
N GLY A 96 2.53 -3.54 -3.33
CA GLY A 96 3.61 -2.70 -2.82
C GLY A 96 4.25 -1.78 -3.86
N MET A 97 4.45 -2.29 -5.09
CA MET A 97 4.96 -1.50 -6.21
C MET A 97 4.00 -0.38 -6.59
N VAL A 98 2.70 -0.64 -6.67
CA VAL A 98 1.70 0.36 -7.07
C VAL A 98 1.61 1.51 -6.07
N ILE A 99 1.56 1.23 -4.76
CA ILE A 99 1.59 2.28 -3.73
C ILE A 99 2.89 3.09 -3.81
N THR A 100 4.03 2.42 -3.99
CA THR A 100 5.33 3.08 -4.12
C THR A 100 5.40 3.97 -5.37
N LEU A 101 4.83 3.52 -6.48
CA LEU A 101 4.74 4.31 -7.70
C LEU A 101 3.85 5.54 -7.50
N MET A 102 2.68 5.36 -6.89
CA MET A 102 1.74 6.43 -6.57
C MET A 102 2.40 7.51 -5.72
N THR A 103 3.03 7.13 -4.60
CA THR A 103 3.72 8.06 -3.69
C THR A 103 4.88 8.77 -4.38
N ARG A 104 5.63 8.07 -5.24
CA ARG A 104 6.67 8.69 -6.07
C ARG A 104 6.08 9.73 -7.02
N MET A 105 4.99 9.40 -7.73
CA MET A 105 4.33 10.32 -8.66
C MET A 105 3.84 11.57 -7.94
N GLN A 106 3.27 11.41 -6.73
CA GLN A 106 2.83 12.53 -5.89
C GLN A 106 4.01 13.41 -5.43
N HIS A 107 5.15 12.82 -5.09
CA HIS A 107 6.37 13.57 -4.77
C HIS A 107 7.05 14.18 -6.01
N GLY A 108 6.77 13.66 -7.20
CA GLY A 108 7.33 14.13 -8.47
C GLY A 108 6.63 15.36 -9.05
N THR A 109 5.57 15.86 -8.42
CA THR A 109 4.82 17.04 -8.88
C THR A 109 4.38 17.92 -7.72
N ASP A 110 4.41 19.23 -7.91
CA ASP A 110 3.82 20.19 -6.96
C ASP A 110 2.33 20.44 -7.22
N SER A 111 1.82 20.01 -8.38
CA SER A 111 0.44 20.24 -8.77
C SER A 111 -0.54 19.37 -7.97
N VAL A 112 -1.52 20.00 -7.31
CA VAL A 112 -2.60 19.29 -6.61
C VAL A 112 -3.39 18.37 -7.55
N PRO A 113 -3.78 18.79 -8.78
CA PRO A 113 -4.42 17.89 -9.73
C PRO A 113 -3.56 16.67 -10.11
N GLY A 114 -2.24 16.84 -10.25
CA GLY A 114 -1.32 15.74 -10.53
C GLY A 114 -1.24 14.73 -9.38
N LYS A 115 -1.23 15.20 -8.13
CA LYS A 115 -1.29 14.33 -6.94
C LYS A 115 -2.60 13.55 -6.86
N ILE A 116 -3.71 14.21 -7.18
CA ILE A 116 -5.04 13.57 -7.26
C ILE A 116 -5.07 12.51 -8.36
N ALA A 117 -4.58 12.83 -9.56
CA ALA A 117 -4.52 11.88 -10.67
C ALA A 117 -3.68 10.64 -10.32
N ALA A 118 -2.53 10.84 -9.65
CA ALA A 118 -1.70 9.75 -9.17
C ALA A 118 -2.45 8.87 -8.14
N ALA A 119 -3.14 9.48 -7.17
CA ALA A 119 -3.94 8.73 -6.20
C ALA A 119 -5.07 7.94 -6.87
N MET A 120 -5.77 8.54 -7.83
CA MET A 120 -6.82 7.86 -8.58
C MET A 120 -6.28 6.69 -9.41
N ALA A 121 -5.12 6.85 -10.05
CA ALA A 121 -4.48 5.79 -10.81
C ALA A 121 -4.03 4.63 -9.91
N GLY A 122 -3.36 4.93 -8.78
CA GLY A 122 -2.98 3.91 -7.80
C GLY A 122 -4.19 3.17 -7.25
N ALA A 123 -5.25 3.92 -6.92
CA ALA A 123 -6.49 3.35 -6.42
C ALA A 123 -7.18 2.46 -7.47
N LEU A 124 -7.20 2.87 -8.74
CA LEU A 124 -7.76 2.09 -9.84
C LEU A 124 -6.98 0.80 -10.07
N LEU A 125 -5.64 0.84 -10.02
CA LEU A 125 -4.81 -0.34 -10.19
C LEU A 125 -4.99 -1.33 -9.04
N LEU A 126 -4.98 -0.85 -7.79
CA LEU A 126 -5.19 -1.71 -6.62
C LEU A 126 -6.55 -2.41 -6.64
N ALA A 127 -7.64 -1.64 -6.73
CA ALA A 127 -8.98 -2.21 -6.69
C ALA A 127 -9.37 -2.92 -8.00
N GLY A 128 -8.99 -2.35 -9.15
CA GLY A 128 -9.38 -2.88 -10.46
C GLY A 128 -8.64 -4.15 -10.85
N LEU A 129 -7.40 -4.34 -10.39
CA LEU A 129 -6.63 -5.57 -10.59
C LEU A 129 -6.63 -6.48 -9.37
N GLN A 130 -7.38 -6.12 -8.32
CA GLN A 130 -7.47 -6.87 -7.05
C GLN A 130 -6.08 -7.21 -6.47
N LEU A 131 -5.16 -6.24 -6.51
CA LEU A 131 -3.83 -6.42 -5.93
C LEU A 131 -3.93 -6.50 -4.41
N PHE A 132 -3.02 -7.24 -3.78
CA PHE A 132 -3.05 -7.43 -2.33
C PHE A 132 -2.34 -6.27 -1.63
N ASP A 133 -3.10 -5.46 -0.89
CA ASP A 133 -2.61 -4.41 0.00
C ASP A 133 -2.92 -4.76 1.46
N SER A 134 -1.87 -4.93 2.24
CA SER A 134 -1.93 -5.41 3.63
C SER A 134 -2.80 -4.57 4.55
N ILE A 135 -2.92 -3.25 4.33
CA ILE A 135 -3.73 -2.40 5.20
C ILE A 135 -5.17 -2.42 4.72
N LEU A 136 -5.37 -2.10 3.46
CA LEU A 136 -6.68 -1.86 2.89
C LEU A 136 -7.54 -3.11 2.85
N ASP A 137 -6.99 -4.24 2.40
CA ASP A 137 -7.78 -5.46 2.33
C ASP A 137 -8.03 -6.01 3.74
N SER A 138 -7.16 -5.69 4.72
CA SER A 138 -7.47 -5.94 6.14
C SER A 138 -8.72 -5.21 6.60
N LEU A 139 -9.05 -4.02 6.08
CA LEU A 139 -10.32 -3.35 6.42
C LEU A 139 -11.52 -4.17 5.90
N LEU A 140 -11.46 -4.70 4.68
CA LEU A 140 -12.53 -5.57 4.15
C LEU A 140 -12.69 -6.82 5.02
N ILE A 141 -11.58 -7.46 5.36
CA ILE A 141 -11.54 -8.65 6.22
C ILE A 141 -12.08 -8.35 7.62
N PHE A 142 -11.68 -7.24 8.23
CA PHE A 142 -12.24 -6.80 9.52
C PHE A 142 -13.73 -6.52 9.43
N GLY A 143 -14.18 -5.84 8.37
CA GLY A 143 -15.59 -5.60 8.11
C GLY A 143 -16.40 -6.90 8.10
N ALA A 144 -15.94 -7.90 7.34
CA ALA A 144 -16.57 -9.21 7.27
C ALA A 144 -16.57 -9.92 8.63
N LEU A 145 -15.47 -9.91 9.37
CA LEU A 145 -15.38 -10.50 10.71
C LEU A 145 -16.34 -9.84 11.71
N ILE A 146 -16.56 -8.53 11.58
CA ILE A 146 -17.45 -7.76 12.45
C ILE A 146 -18.93 -8.09 12.20
N THR A 147 -19.32 -8.49 10.97
CA THR A 147 -20.71 -8.90 10.71
C THR A 147 -21.09 -10.16 11.50
N GLY A 148 -20.11 -11.03 11.77
CA GLY A 148 -20.32 -12.33 12.40
C GLY A 148 -20.67 -13.46 11.43
N ASP A 149 -20.79 -13.15 10.13
CA ASP A 149 -21.19 -14.11 9.09
C ASP A 149 -20.00 -14.64 8.26
N ALA A 150 -18.79 -14.15 8.54
CA ALA A 150 -17.59 -14.55 7.79
C ALA A 150 -17.25 -16.04 8.01
N PRO A 151 -16.92 -16.79 6.93
CA PRO A 151 -16.52 -18.20 7.03
C PRO A 151 -15.06 -18.40 7.47
N PHE A 152 -14.35 -17.32 7.81
CA PHE A 152 -12.94 -17.29 8.23
C PHE A 152 -12.78 -16.48 9.51
N GLY A 153 -11.65 -16.64 10.21
CA GLY A 153 -11.35 -15.96 11.47
C GLY A 153 -10.15 -15.01 11.41
N TYR A 154 -9.83 -14.42 12.56
CA TYR A 154 -8.65 -13.56 12.70
C TYR A 154 -7.32 -14.29 12.48
N LEU A 155 -7.28 -15.61 12.62
CA LEU A 155 -6.08 -16.40 12.33
C LEU A 155 -5.82 -16.54 10.82
N ASP A 156 -6.88 -16.67 10.02
CA ASP A 156 -6.80 -16.67 8.56
C ASP A 156 -6.33 -15.30 8.06
N TRP A 157 -6.94 -14.24 8.61
CA TRP A 157 -6.47 -12.86 8.40
C TRP A 157 -4.98 -12.70 8.72
N LEU A 158 -4.54 -13.14 9.91
CA LEU A 158 -3.15 -12.97 10.34
C LEU A 158 -2.16 -13.70 9.41
N SER A 159 -2.56 -14.89 8.93
CA SER A 159 -1.78 -15.68 7.99
C SER A 159 -1.66 -14.97 6.63
N TRP A 160 -2.78 -14.49 6.09
CA TRP A 160 -2.84 -13.70 4.86
C TRP A 160 -2.04 -12.39 4.97
N PHE A 161 -2.23 -11.67 6.06
CA PHE A 161 -1.60 -10.38 6.34
C PHE A 161 -0.10 -10.52 6.44
N GLY A 162 0.40 -11.59 7.08
CA GLY A 162 1.83 -11.81 7.28
C GLY A 162 2.62 -11.84 5.97
N TYR A 163 2.22 -12.68 5.02
CA TYR A 163 2.93 -12.74 3.73
C TYR A 163 2.63 -11.52 2.87
N THR A 164 1.41 -10.95 2.93
CA THR A 164 1.04 -9.78 2.13
C THR A 164 1.83 -8.54 2.55
N ALA A 165 1.98 -8.29 3.85
CA ALA A 165 2.76 -7.17 4.36
C ALA A 165 4.25 -7.28 3.97
N VAL A 166 4.82 -8.49 4.06
CA VAL A 166 6.19 -8.75 3.58
C VAL A 166 6.29 -8.50 2.07
N GLY A 167 5.35 -9.03 1.29
CA GLY A 167 5.29 -8.81 -0.16
C GLY A 167 5.17 -7.34 -0.53
N ASN A 168 4.32 -6.57 0.16
CA ASN A 168 4.20 -5.13 -0.07
C ASN A 168 5.52 -4.39 0.19
N VAL A 169 6.20 -4.69 1.31
CA VAL A 169 7.51 -4.08 1.62
C VAL A 169 8.54 -4.44 0.54
N VAL A 170 8.66 -5.72 0.21
CA VAL A 170 9.63 -6.19 -0.80
C VAL A 170 9.35 -5.58 -2.17
N GLY A 171 8.10 -5.59 -2.61
CA GLY A 171 7.67 -5.02 -3.89
C GLY A 171 7.96 -3.52 -3.96
N GLY A 172 7.63 -2.77 -2.90
CA GLY A 172 7.93 -1.34 -2.84
C GLY A 172 9.43 -1.05 -2.92
N LEU A 173 10.25 -1.74 -2.12
CA LEU A 173 11.70 -1.57 -2.12
C LEU A 173 12.34 -1.94 -3.47
N LEU A 174 11.85 -3.02 -4.11
CA LEU A 174 12.29 -3.42 -5.44
C LEU A 174 12.03 -2.31 -6.46
N LEU A 175 10.82 -1.73 -6.48
CA LEU A 175 10.51 -0.64 -7.41
C LEU A 175 11.38 0.60 -7.16
N VAL A 176 11.58 1.00 -5.90
CA VAL A 176 12.48 2.13 -5.57
C VAL A 176 13.88 1.87 -6.13
N THR A 177 14.39 0.66 -5.92
CA THR A 177 15.73 0.27 -6.35
C THR A 177 15.85 0.25 -7.86
N LEU A 178 14.92 -0.39 -8.57
CA LEU A 178 14.91 -0.47 -10.03
C LEU A 178 14.88 0.92 -10.66
N LEU A 179 13.98 1.77 -10.20
CA LEU A 179 13.87 3.12 -10.74
C LEU A 179 15.08 4.00 -10.42
N ARG A 180 15.79 3.74 -9.30
CA ARG A 180 17.06 4.40 -8.98
C ARG A 180 18.17 3.95 -9.93
N LEU A 181 18.24 2.65 -10.24
CA LEU A 181 19.23 2.10 -11.17
C LEU A 181 19.05 2.66 -12.58
N VAL A 182 17.81 2.70 -13.09
CA VAL A 182 17.49 3.30 -14.39
C VAL A 182 17.96 4.75 -14.45
N ARG A 183 17.55 5.58 -13.48
CA ARG A 183 17.94 7.00 -13.46
C ARG A 183 19.44 7.21 -13.31
N SER A 184 20.13 6.36 -12.55
CA SER A 184 21.59 6.44 -12.41
C SER A 184 22.32 6.13 -13.72
N LYS A 185 21.78 5.19 -14.52
CA LYS A 185 22.30 4.85 -15.84
C LYS A 185 22.11 6.02 -16.82
N ASP A 186 20.93 6.61 -16.85
CA ASP A 186 20.64 7.75 -17.74
C ASP A 186 21.58 8.92 -17.46
N ARG A 187 21.78 9.26 -16.18
CA ARG A 187 22.70 10.34 -15.78
C ARG A 187 24.15 10.04 -16.16
N LEU A 188 24.61 8.79 -16.02
CA LEU A 188 25.94 8.39 -16.46
C LEU A 188 26.09 8.45 -17.99
N GLN A 189 25.02 8.22 -18.75
CA GLN A 189 25.04 8.34 -20.21
C GLN A 189 25.04 9.80 -20.66
N GLU A 190 24.32 10.68 -19.96
CA GLU A 190 24.37 12.14 -20.17
C GLU A 190 25.79 12.67 -19.88
N GLU A 191 26.36 12.36 -18.71
CA GLU A 191 27.72 12.79 -18.36
C GLU A 191 28.78 12.30 -19.36
N ARG A 192 28.64 11.07 -19.89
CA ARG A 192 29.54 10.56 -20.95
C ARG A 192 29.40 11.31 -22.26
N ARG A 193 28.16 11.63 -22.69
CA ARG A 193 27.93 12.41 -23.91
C ARG A 193 28.48 13.82 -23.79
N ASP A 194 28.28 14.46 -22.63
CA ASP A 194 28.81 15.79 -22.37
C ASP A 194 30.34 15.78 -22.41
N ALA A 195 30.99 14.77 -21.82
CA ALA A 195 32.45 14.59 -21.86
C ALA A 195 33.00 14.25 -23.25
N GLU A 196 32.24 13.55 -24.10
CA GLU A 196 32.63 13.26 -25.49
C GLU A 196 32.41 14.47 -26.43
N SER A 197 31.60 15.44 -26.02
CA SER A 197 31.29 16.66 -26.77
C SER A 197 32.13 17.90 -26.36
N ALA A 198 32.95 17.77 -25.30
CA ALA A 198 33.84 18.79 -24.77
C ALA A 198 35.28 18.60 -25.28
#